data_AF-A0A7W8ZPK6-F1
#
_entry.id   AF-A0A7W8ZPK6-F1
#
_cell.length_a   1.000
_cell.length_b   1.000
_cell.length_c   1.000
_cell.angle_alpha   90.00
_cell.angle_beta   90.00
_cell.angle_gamma   90.00
#
_symmetry.space_group_name_H-M   'P 1'
#
loop_
_entity.id
_entity.type
_entity.pdbx_description
1 polymer ?
#
loop_
_entity_poly.entity_id
_entity_poly.type
_entity_poly.pdbx_seq_one_letter_code
_entity_poly.pdbx_strand_id
1 'polypeptide(L)'
;MIRYILIAVVLFVGTANAQDITLNIGDRLPDFSITKFIGSSQKIIKTSDFKNRLLIIDFWATNCPGCVEALSKMEALQNKFGDKIKILPVTYEPAKLVTGFWKNNKYTKNLTLTTVVDDKMFSKYFKHQTIPHEVWVYKEKVIAITTAEYVDTNNIQRVLNGEKTNWPVKNDFYVFDSRKQPLFNFDADQIDTNNTSIQYAAISNYKEGVNSEGSSGGAGIVRNKEKKNIRTYFLNQPIFTSYMLLLNRVVKPGMLVKPGLINSNEVIWEVKDPSRYIHRKTDGYLQDWMKANAICYESINPDTGQTDEQIYKKMISDLNALLGLKVRWEKRNEKVWILIKTGQPNRSQNVLESKGEKYNPSDLVYKLNQQEENPYVFDGSKSDEVLNLNIKSWADINALSIILRPLGYDLKSEEREVDKLVFSEVNGGMLIDANMQITMKARKDAQKDLDNPSADENLAFLELNKKESGVKVLPSGLQYKIIKEGNGIKPLENSRVSVHYTGMLTNGRIFDSSYERGDSAVFSVSNVIKGWTEALQLMPVGSRWILYIPSKLAYRDHTANGTVPPNSTLIFEIELLGIIK
;
A
#
# COMPACT_ATOMS: atom_id res chain seq x y z
N MET A 1 -58.75 0.02 -54.04
CA MET A 1 -57.97 -1.04 -53.35
C MET A 1 -56.61 -0.46 -53.02
N ILE A 2 -56.46 0.09 -51.81
CA ILE A 2 -55.27 0.84 -51.35
C ILE A 2 -54.24 -0.18 -50.85
N ARG A 3 -53.04 -0.23 -51.46
CA ARG A 3 -51.91 -1.02 -50.99
C ARG A 3 -50.96 -0.14 -50.18
N TYR A 4 -50.85 -0.41 -48.89
CA TYR A 4 -49.86 0.20 -48.00
C TYR A 4 -48.48 -0.44 -48.25
N ILE A 5 -47.47 0.38 -48.54
CA ILE A 5 -46.06 -0.02 -48.53
C ILE A 5 -45.52 0.27 -47.13
N LEU A 6 -45.19 -0.80 -46.40
CA LEU A 6 -44.56 -0.74 -45.09
C LEU A 6 -43.07 -0.38 -45.27
N ILE A 7 -42.67 0.82 -44.86
CA ILE A 7 -41.25 1.20 -44.76
C ILE A 7 -40.76 0.81 -43.37
N ALA A 8 -40.01 -0.29 -43.28
CA ALA A 8 -39.31 -0.67 -42.05
C ALA A 8 -38.03 0.17 -41.92
N VAL A 9 -38.04 1.14 -41.00
CA VAL A 9 -36.85 1.88 -40.58
C VAL A 9 -36.08 0.99 -39.60
N VAL A 10 -34.96 0.42 -40.04
CA VAL A 10 -34.01 -0.28 -39.16
C VAL A 10 -33.18 0.78 -38.43
N LEU A 11 -33.59 1.10 -37.20
CA LEU A 11 -32.78 1.86 -36.25
C LEU A 11 -31.63 0.97 -35.76
N PHE A 12 -30.42 1.20 -36.26
CA PHE A 12 -29.21 0.68 -35.64
C PHE A 12 -29.00 1.38 -34.29
N VAL A 13 -29.48 0.76 -33.21
CA VAL A 13 -29.04 1.10 -31.85
C VAL A 13 -27.66 0.48 -31.67
N GLY A 14 -26.63 1.23 -32.07
CA GLY A 14 -25.26 0.90 -31.71
C GLY A 14 -25.11 1.05 -30.20
N THR A 15 -25.03 -0.07 -29.48
CA THR A 15 -24.54 -0.08 -28.11
C THR A 15 -23.09 0.38 -28.14
N ALA A 16 -22.85 1.63 -27.73
CA ALA A 16 -21.50 2.09 -27.44
C ALA A 16 -20.96 1.21 -26.30
N ASN A 17 -20.09 0.26 -26.65
CA ASN A 17 -19.26 -0.43 -25.68
C ASN A 17 -18.47 0.65 -24.94
N ALA A 18 -18.80 0.87 -23.67
CA ALA A 18 -18.08 1.79 -22.81
C ALA A 18 -16.64 1.25 -22.66
N GLN A 19 -15.70 1.87 -23.36
CA GLN A 19 -14.27 1.67 -23.10
C GLN A 19 -13.99 1.94 -21.61
N ASP A 20 -13.21 1.04 -21.01
CA ASP A 20 -12.69 1.16 -19.66
C ASP A 20 -11.65 2.29 -19.63
N ILE A 21 -12.09 3.51 -19.34
CA ILE A 21 -11.22 4.68 -19.24
C ILE A 21 -10.70 4.79 -17.81
N THR A 22 -9.45 4.38 -17.59
CA THR A 22 -8.65 4.74 -16.41
C THR A 22 -7.94 6.07 -16.67
N LEU A 23 -7.94 6.99 -15.70
CA LEU A 23 -7.23 8.26 -15.74
C LEU A 23 -5.86 8.11 -15.07
N ASN A 24 -4.84 8.68 -15.71
CA ASN A 24 -3.46 8.75 -15.25
C ASN A 24 -3.09 10.19 -14.86
N ILE A 25 -1.91 10.35 -14.26
CA ILE A 25 -1.34 11.68 -14.00
C ILE A 25 -1.21 12.44 -15.33
N GLY A 26 -1.64 13.70 -15.33
CA GLY A 26 -1.72 14.56 -16.50
C GLY A 26 -3.11 14.60 -17.14
N ASP A 27 -3.93 13.56 -16.96
CA ASP A 27 -5.26 13.50 -17.54
C ASP A 27 -6.21 14.50 -16.86
N ARG A 28 -7.18 15.00 -17.63
CA ARG A 28 -8.23 15.87 -17.09
C ARG A 28 -9.29 15.02 -16.39
N LEU A 29 -9.68 15.42 -15.18
CA LEU A 29 -10.85 14.82 -14.51
C LEU A 29 -12.11 15.21 -15.29
N PRO A 30 -12.89 14.25 -15.84
CA PRO A 30 -14.13 14.56 -16.53
C PRO A 30 -15.13 15.22 -15.61
N ASP A 31 -15.97 16.11 -16.17
CA ASP A 31 -17.10 16.65 -15.43
C ASP A 31 -18.22 15.61 -15.35
N PHE A 32 -18.58 15.20 -14.14
CA PHE A 32 -19.71 14.31 -13.92
C PHE A 32 -20.44 14.64 -12.62
N SER A 33 -21.71 14.24 -12.57
CA SER A 33 -22.57 14.45 -11.41
C SER A 33 -22.39 13.33 -10.40
N ILE A 34 -22.10 13.73 -9.17
CA ILE A 34 -22.09 12.90 -7.97
C ILE A 34 -23.47 13.08 -7.32
N THR A 35 -24.22 11.99 -7.21
CA THR A 35 -25.60 12.00 -6.66
C THR A 35 -25.74 11.19 -5.38
N LYS A 36 -24.72 10.39 -5.04
CA LYS A 36 -24.69 9.56 -3.85
C LYS A 36 -23.56 10.02 -2.93
N PHE A 37 -23.93 10.82 -1.95
CA PHE A 37 -23.00 11.33 -0.95
C PHE A 37 -23.74 11.64 0.35
N ILE A 38 -22.99 11.76 1.44
CA ILE A 38 -23.44 12.21 2.75
C ILE A 38 -22.65 13.45 3.17
N GLY A 39 -23.09 14.14 4.22
CA GLY A 39 -22.38 15.32 4.74
C GLY A 39 -22.53 16.58 3.89
N SER A 40 -23.57 16.69 3.06
CA SER A 40 -23.94 17.92 2.35
C SER A 40 -25.46 18.00 2.18
N SER A 41 -26.00 19.23 2.15
CA SER A 41 -27.42 19.50 1.88
C SER A 41 -27.75 19.54 0.38
N GLN A 42 -26.73 19.53 -0.48
CA GLN A 42 -26.91 19.50 -1.93
C GLN A 42 -27.52 18.16 -2.36
N LYS A 43 -28.26 18.18 -3.47
CA LYS A 43 -28.79 16.95 -4.10
C LYS A 43 -27.85 16.37 -5.15
N ILE A 44 -27.05 17.23 -5.77
CA ILE A 44 -26.11 16.90 -6.84
C ILE A 44 -24.89 17.78 -6.64
N ILE A 45 -23.71 17.16 -6.71
CA ILE A 45 -22.40 17.82 -6.76
C ILE A 45 -21.79 17.51 -8.13
N LYS A 46 -21.10 18.45 -8.75
CA LYS A 46 -20.31 18.19 -9.96
C LYS A 46 -18.83 18.25 -9.65
N THR A 47 -18.03 17.43 -10.33
CA THR A 47 -16.56 17.53 -10.20
C THR A 47 -16.05 18.91 -10.65
N SER A 48 -16.72 19.56 -11.60
CA SER A 48 -16.44 20.95 -12.00
C SER A 48 -16.67 22.00 -10.90
N ASP A 49 -17.42 21.69 -9.83
CA ASP A 49 -17.59 22.59 -8.68
C ASP A 49 -16.26 22.81 -7.95
N PHE A 50 -15.29 21.92 -8.15
CA PHE A 50 -13.98 21.93 -7.50
C PHE A 50 -12.83 22.42 -8.40
N LYS A 51 -13.10 22.82 -9.65
CA LYS A 51 -12.07 23.14 -10.66
C LYS A 51 -11.04 24.21 -10.25
N ASN A 52 -11.43 25.13 -9.37
CA ASN A 52 -10.59 26.23 -8.87
C ASN A 52 -9.90 25.90 -7.53
N ARG A 53 -10.09 24.67 -7.03
CA ARG A 53 -9.54 24.19 -5.75
C ARG A 53 -8.55 23.07 -6.03
N LEU A 54 -7.67 22.81 -5.08
CA LEU A 54 -6.99 21.53 -5.01
C LEU A 54 -7.98 20.49 -4.50
N LEU A 55 -8.44 19.61 -5.39
CA LEU A 55 -9.30 18.49 -5.05
C LEU A 55 -8.43 17.29 -4.68
N ILE A 56 -8.63 16.73 -3.50
CA ILE A 56 -8.00 15.49 -3.05
C ILE A 56 -9.11 14.46 -2.88
N ILE A 57 -9.06 13.40 -3.68
CA ILE A 57 -10.01 12.30 -3.67
C ILE A 57 -9.40 11.18 -2.83
N ASP A 58 -9.98 10.93 -1.67
CA ASP A 58 -9.48 10.01 -0.64
C ASP A 58 -10.30 8.71 -0.67
N PHE A 59 -9.73 7.64 -1.22
CA PHE A 59 -10.40 6.35 -1.27
C PHE A 59 -10.22 5.58 0.04
N TRP A 60 -11.33 5.28 0.71
CA TRP A 60 -11.36 4.65 2.03
C TRP A 60 -12.48 3.61 2.15
N ALA A 61 -12.45 2.80 3.23
CA ALA A 61 -13.53 1.89 3.59
C ALA A 61 -13.61 1.69 5.12
N THR A 62 -14.78 1.27 5.63
CA THR A 62 -15.00 1.06 7.06
C THR A 62 -14.13 -0.04 7.67
N ASN A 63 -13.67 -0.99 6.86
CA ASN A 63 -12.76 -2.06 7.25
C ASN A 63 -11.27 -1.70 7.10
N CYS A 64 -10.94 -0.44 6.80
CA CYS A 64 -9.57 0.07 6.75
C CYS A 64 -9.32 1.01 7.95
N PRO A 65 -8.78 0.52 9.08
CA PRO A 65 -8.53 1.35 10.27
C PRO A 65 -7.63 2.56 9.97
N GLY A 66 -6.59 2.38 9.17
CA GLY A 66 -5.66 3.45 8.78
C GLY A 66 -6.32 4.54 7.92
N CYS A 67 -7.26 4.17 7.05
CA CYS A 67 -8.04 5.13 6.27
C CYS A 67 -9.03 5.88 7.17
N VAL A 68 -9.76 5.17 8.02
CA VAL A 68 -10.74 5.77 8.94
C VAL A 68 -10.10 6.77 9.90
N GLU A 69 -8.90 6.45 10.40
CA GLU A 69 -8.13 7.36 11.26
C GLU A 69 -7.64 8.60 10.49
N ALA A 70 -7.27 8.45 9.21
CA ALA A 70 -6.83 9.56 8.37
C ALA A 70 -7.91 10.63 8.16
N LEU A 71 -9.20 10.26 8.19
CA LEU A 71 -10.31 11.18 7.92
C LEU A 71 -10.33 12.41 8.86
N SER A 72 -9.92 12.26 10.12
CA SER A 72 -9.80 13.41 11.03
C SER A 72 -8.66 14.35 10.64
N LYS A 73 -7.53 13.81 10.16
CA LYS A 73 -6.41 14.59 9.58
C LYS A 73 -6.88 15.30 8.31
N MET A 74 -7.63 14.62 7.45
CA MET A 74 -8.20 15.19 6.22
C MET A 74 -9.10 16.39 6.53
N GLU A 75 -10.03 16.28 7.49
CA GLU A 75 -10.88 17.41 7.88
C GLU A 75 -10.05 18.58 8.45
N ALA A 76 -9.06 18.29 9.29
CA ALA A 76 -8.18 19.33 9.83
C ALA A 76 -7.42 20.08 8.72
N LEU A 77 -6.94 19.37 7.68
CA LEU A 77 -6.31 19.97 6.51
C LEU A 77 -7.30 20.81 5.71
N GLN A 78 -8.51 20.31 5.44
CA GLN A 78 -9.54 21.09 4.74
C GLN A 78 -9.89 22.36 5.50
N ASN A 79 -10.06 22.28 6.82
CA ASN A 79 -10.36 23.44 7.66
C ASN A 79 -9.21 24.45 7.65
N LYS A 80 -7.96 23.98 7.68
CA LYS A 80 -6.76 24.82 7.64
C LYS A 80 -6.60 25.60 6.33
N PHE A 81 -6.83 24.94 5.19
CA PHE A 81 -6.67 25.57 3.88
C PHE A 81 -7.95 26.22 3.33
N GLY A 82 -9.09 25.95 3.98
CA GLY A 82 -10.40 26.51 3.64
C GLY A 82 -10.77 26.22 2.18
N ASP A 83 -11.32 27.24 1.50
CA ASP A 83 -11.78 27.12 0.12
C ASP A 83 -10.69 26.84 -0.93
N LYS A 84 -9.41 26.92 -0.56
CA LYS A 84 -8.30 26.62 -1.48
C LYS A 84 -8.25 25.14 -1.84
N ILE A 85 -8.76 24.27 -0.96
CA ILE A 85 -8.80 22.82 -1.19
C ILE A 85 -10.21 22.26 -1.02
N LYS A 86 -10.41 21.06 -1.54
CA LYS A 86 -11.55 20.21 -1.23
C LYS A 86 -11.02 18.81 -1.01
N ILE A 87 -11.26 18.24 0.16
CA ILE A 87 -11.02 16.82 0.39
C ILE A 87 -12.36 16.10 0.25
N LEU A 88 -12.38 15.07 -0.57
CA LEU A 88 -13.56 14.29 -0.91
C LEU A 88 -13.29 12.82 -0.62
N PRO A 89 -13.65 12.33 0.58
CA PRO A 89 -13.60 10.90 0.85
C PRO A 89 -14.58 10.15 -0.06
N VAL A 90 -14.15 9.03 -0.61
CA VAL A 90 -14.88 8.19 -1.54
C VAL A 90 -14.83 6.75 -1.06
N THR A 91 -15.99 6.11 -0.96
CA THR A 91 -16.09 4.68 -0.65
C THR A 91 -17.08 3.99 -1.58
N TYR A 92 -16.78 2.74 -1.94
CA TYR A 92 -17.69 1.85 -2.64
C TYR A 92 -18.87 1.40 -1.74
N GLU A 93 -18.77 1.62 -0.44
CA GLU A 93 -19.72 1.13 0.54
C GLU A 93 -21.07 1.86 0.50
N PRO A 94 -22.20 1.17 0.80
CA PRO A 94 -23.52 1.78 0.74
C PRO A 94 -23.72 2.90 1.75
N ALA A 95 -24.46 3.95 1.36
CA ALA A 95 -24.79 5.11 2.20
C ALA A 95 -25.28 4.74 3.63
N LYS A 96 -26.11 3.70 3.75
CA LYS A 96 -26.66 3.24 5.04
C LYS A 96 -25.58 2.72 5.98
N LEU A 97 -24.62 1.95 5.46
CA LEU A 97 -23.49 1.43 6.23
C LEU A 97 -22.62 2.58 6.72
N VAL A 98 -22.22 3.46 5.79
CA VAL A 98 -21.34 4.60 6.07
C VAL A 98 -21.98 5.57 7.07
N THR A 99 -23.27 5.89 6.92
CA THR A 99 -23.98 6.79 7.86
C THR A 99 -24.06 6.18 9.27
N GLY A 100 -24.32 4.87 9.37
CA GLY A 100 -24.32 4.18 10.65
C GLY A 100 -22.94 4.12 11.29
N PHE A 101 -21.91 3.86 10.47
CA PHE A 101 -20.52 3.86 10.90
C PHE A 101 -20.09 5.24 11.40
N TRP A 102 -20.39 6.29 10.64
CA TRP A 102 -20.07 7.68 11.00
C TRP A 102 -20.60 8.06 12.36
N LYS A 103 -21.88 7.81 12.63
CA LYS A 103 -22.51 8.17 13.92
C LYS A 103 -21.86 7.51 15.13
N ASN A 104 -21.27 6.33 14.96
CA ASN A 104 -20.80 5.50 16.07
C ASN A 104 -19.27 5.43 16.19
N ASN A 105 -18.54 5.77 15.14
CA ASN A 105 -17.08 5.67 15.14
C ASN A 105 -16.45 6.96 15.69
N LYS A 106 -15.48 6.79 16.59
CA LYS A 106 -14.83 7.89 17.30
C LYS A 106 -14.12 8.92 16.39
N TYR A 107 -13.62 8.49 15.23
CA TYR A 107 -12.89 9.35 14.28
C TYR A 107 -13.84 10.10 13.33
N THR A 108 -15.02 9.53 13.05
CA THR A 108 -15.92 10.05 12.02
C THR A 108 -17.19 10.73 12.56
N LYS A 109 -17.57 10.48 13.82
CA LYS A 109 -18.82 11.01 14.42
C LYS A 109 -19.00 12.52 14.42
N ASN A 110 -17.90 13.26 14.38
CA ASN A 110 -17.90 14.72 14.41
C ASN A 110 -17.47 15.34 13.07
N LEU A 111 -17.20 14.51 12.05
CA LEU A 111 -16.76 15.01 10.76
C LEU A 111 -17.94 15.61 9.99
N THR A 112 -17.60 16.63 9.22
CA THR A 112 -18.49 17.39 8.34
C THR A 112 -18.08 17.29 6.87
N LEU A 113 -17.06 16.45 6.57
CA LEU A 113 -16.63 16.17 5.21
C LEU A 113 -17.82 15.68 4.38
N THR A 114 -17.89 16.13 3.14
CA THR A 114 -18.81 15.56 2.16
C THR A 114 -18.18 14.26 1.66
N THR A 115 -18.88 13.15 1.75
CA THR A 115 -18.32 11.84 1.41
C THR A 115 -19.18 11.13 0.37
N VAL A 116 -18.54 10.71 -0.70
CA VAL A 116 -19.15 9.92 -1.77
C VAL A 116 -19.30 8.48 -1.29
N VAL A 117 -20.49 7.92 -1.49
CA VAL A 117 -20.87 6.57 -1.09
C VAL A 117 -21.40 5.83 -2.30
N ASP A 118 -21.44 4.49 -2.25
CA ASP A 118 -21.80 3.65 -3.38
C ASP A 118 -21.00 4.00 -4.66
N ASP A 119 -19.73 4.37 -4.50
CA ASP A 119 -18.94 4.84 -5.63
C ASP A 119 -18.78 3.75 -6.71
N LYS A 120 -18.95 4.20 -7.96
CA LYS A 120 -18.66 3.43 -9.17
C LYS A 120 -17.95 4.26 -10.23
N MET A 121 -17.91 5.58 -10.05
CA MET A 121 -17.40 6.50 -11.06
C MET A 121 -15.94 6.84 -10.78
N PHE A 122 -15.62 7.23 -9.55
CA PHE A 122 -14.24 7.50 -9.17
C PHE A 122 -13.40 6.23 -9.25
N SER A 123 -13.88 5.10 -8.77
CA SER A 123 -13.19 3.81 -8.84
C SER A 123 -13.03 3.28 -10.27
N LYS A 124 -13.90 3.71 -11.20
CA LYS A 124 -13.74 3.41 -12.63
C LYS A 124 -12.58 4.22 -13.23
N TYR A 125 -12.50 5.51 -12.91
CA TYR A 125 -11.44 6.38 -13.40
C TYR A 125 -10.10 6.14 -12.70
N PHE A 126 -10.10 5.83 -11.41
CA PHE A 126 -8.90 5.63 -10.61
C PHE A 126 -8.89 4.20 -10.08
N LYS A 127 -8.49 3.26 -10.95
CA LYS A 127 -8.41 1.85 -10.60
C LYS A 127 -7.32 1.64 -9.56
N HIS A 128 -7.67 0.98 -8.46
CA HIS A 128 -6.78 0.65 -7.35
C HIS A 128 -7.11 -0.75 -6.81
N GLN A 129 -6.12 -1.47 -6.28
CA GLN A 129 -6.32 -2.77 -5.63
C GLN A 129 -6.42 -2.64 -4.11
N THR A 130 -5.70 -1.67 -3.54
CA THR A 130 -5.63 -1.45 -2.09
C THR A 130 -5.96 0.00 -1.76
N ILE A 131 -6.41 0.21 -0.52
CA ILE A 131 -6.62 1.53 0.08
C ILE A 131 -5.73 1.66 1.33
N PRO A 132 -5.28 2.87 1.70
CA PRO A 132 -5.66 4.17 1.16
C PRO A 132 -5.12 4.43 -0.26
N HIS A 133 -5.86 5.19 -1.06
CA HIS A 133 -5.47 5.63 -2.40
C HIS A 133 -5.91 7.08 -2.57
N GLU A 134 -4.97 7.98 -2.84
CA GLU A 134 -5.20 9.41 -2.90
C GLU A 134 -5.00 9.93 -4.31
N VAL A 135 -5.97 10.67 -4.82
CA VAL A 135 -5.84 11.32 -6.12
C VAL A 135 -5.88 12.82 -5.95
N TRP A 136 -4.83 13.48 -6.41
CA TRP A 136 -4.68 14.93 -6.37
C TRP A 136 -5.09 15.48 -7.72
N VAL A 137 -6.10 16.35 -7.73
CA VAL A 137 -6.59 17.03 -8.93
C VAL A 137 -6.48 18.54 -8.71
N TYR A 138 -5.70 19.20 -9.55
CA TYR A 138 -5.54 20.65 -9.49
C TYR A 138 -5.62 21.26 -10.87
N LYS A 139 -6.36 22.37 -11.00
CA LYS A 139 -6.64 23.00 -12.29
C LYS A 139 -7.15 21.97 -13.32
N GLU A 140 -8.09 21.14 -12.85
CA GLU A 140 -8.78 20.07 -13.59
C GLU A 140 -7.90 18.89 -14.04
N LYS A 141 -6.59 18.91 -13.78
CA LYS A 141 -5.68 17.81 -14.11
C LYS A 141 -5.38 16.96 -12.90
N VAL A 142 -5.28 15.65 -13.10
CA VAL A 142 -4.69 14.74 -12.12
C VAL A 142 -3.20 15.07 -12.03
N ILE A 143 -2.72 15.49 -10.86
CA ILE A 143 -1.32 15.91 -10.66
C ILE A 143 -0.51 14.86 -9.89
N ALA A 144 -1.16 14.02 -9.10
CA ALA A 144 -0.51 12.94 -8.37
C ALA A 144 -1.52 11.85 -7.99
N ILE A 145 -1.03 10.61 -7.87
CA ILE A 145 -1.75 9.47 -7.31
C ILE A 145 -0.84 8.86 -6.25
N THR A 146 -1.23 8.94 -4.98
CA THR A 146 -0.36 8.63 -3.83
C THR A 146 -1.07 7.77 -2.79
N THR A 147 -0.36 7.46 -1.73
CA THR A 147 -0.87 6.96 -0.44
C THR A 147 -1.18 8.14 0.49
N ALA A 148 -1.91 7.88 1.59
CA ALA A 148 -2.47 8.90 2.49
C ALA A 148 -1.44 9.82 3.17
N GLU A 149 -0.21 9.36 3.39
CA GLU A 149 0.84 10.13 4.04
C GLU A 149 1.29 11.36 3.25
N TYR A 150 1.12 11.34 1.93
CA TYR A 150 1.45 12.50 1.09
C TYR A 150 0.49 13.67 1.32
N VAL A 151 -0.71 13.41 1.86
CA VAL A 151 -1.70 14.43 2.17
C VAL A 151 -1.33 15.09 3.51
N ASP A 152 -0.43 16.07 3.44
CA ASP A 152 0.04 16.84 4.59
C ASP A 152 0.05 18.36 4.30
N THR A 153 0.30 19.16 5.34
CA THR A 153 0.35 20.63 5.22
C THR A 153 1.39 21.11 4.21
N ASN A 154 2.59 20.57 4.26
CA ASN A 154 3.71 21.04 3.43
C ASN A 154 3.44 20.71 1.97
N ASN A 155 3.03 19.48 1.69
CA ASN A 155 2.72 19.02 0.34
C ASN A 155 1.52 19.77 -0.27
N ILE A 156 0.46 20.02 0.50
CA ILE A 156 -0.66 20.87 0.04
C ILE A 156 -0.15 22.29 -0.27
N GLN A 157 0.64 22.88 0.62
CA GLN A 157 1.16 24.23 0.41
C GLN A 157 2.04 24.32 -0.83
N ARG A 158 2.91 23.33 -1.07
CA ARG A 158 3.76 23.23 -2.27
C ARG A 158 2.92 23.20 -3.55
N VAL A 159 1.89 22.36 -3.60
CA VAL A 159 0.96 22.30 -4.73
C VAL A 159 0.26 23.64 -4.95
N LEU A 160 -0.24 24.27 -3.89
CA LEU A 160 -0.90 25.58 -3.96
C LEU A 160 0.05 26.71 -4.39
N ASN A 161 1.34 26.59 -4.09
CA ASN A 161 2.40 27.49 -4.56
C ASN A 161 2.78 27.24 -6.03
N GLY A 162 2.23 26.22 -6.68
CA GLY A 162 2.56 25.83 -8.05
C GLY A 162 3.88 25.07 -8.17
N GLU A 163 4.41 24.53 -7.06
CA GLU A 163 5.58 23.67 -7.10
C GLU A 163 5.22 22.30 -7.71
N LYS A 164 6.19 21.69 -8.41
CA LYS A 164 6.03 20.35 -8.95
C LYS A 164 6.15 19.31 -7.85
N THR A 165 5.26 18.32 -7.88
CA THR A 165 5.26 17.17 -6.99
C THR A 165 5.96 16.00 -7.69
N ASN A 166 7.23 15.78 -7.38
CA ASN A 166 7.97 14.58 -7.83
C ASN A 166 7.75 13.43 -6.83
N TRP A 167 6.49 13.08 -6.60
CA TRP A 167 6.13 12.00 -5.68
C TRP A 167 6.03 10.68 -6.44
N PRO A 168 6.44 9.55 -5.83
CA PRO A 168 6.16 8.23 -6.37
C PRO A 168 4.66 8.05 -6.62
N VAL A 169 4.34 7.51 -7.80
CA VAL A 169 2.98 7.10 -8.11
C VAL A 169 2.67 5.84 -7.33
N LYS A 170 1.56 5.83 -6.59
CA LYS A 170 1.08 4.61 -5.93
C LYS A 170 0.84 3.53 -6.98
N ASN A 171 1.60 2.45 -6.91
CA ASN A 171 1.49 1.33 -7.83
C ASN A 171 0.83 0.13 -7.15
N ASP A 172 -0.50 0.08 -7.23
CA ASP A 172 -1.32 -1.03 -6.75
C ASP A 172 -1.11 -2.35 -7.50
N PHE A 173 -0.52 -2.28 -8.68
CA PHE A 173 -0.38 -3.42 -9.60
C PHE A 173 1.07 -3.90 -9.69
N TYR A 174 1.97 -3.33 -8.87
CA TYR A 174 3.31 -3.86 -8.71
C TYR A 174 3.23 -5.18 -7.93
N VAL A 175 3.23 -6.28 -8.67
CA VAL A 175 3.41 -7.61 -8.09
C VAL A 175 4.90 -7.87 -8.05
N PHE A 176 5.49 -7.75 -6.87
CA PHE A 176 6.83 -8.22 -6.62
C PHE A 176 6.92 -9.74 -6.92
N ASP A 177 7.46 -10.13 -8.08
CA ASP A 177 7.59 -11.54 -8.46
C ASP A 177 8.85 -12.13 -7.83
N SER A 178 8.66 -12.67 -6.63
CA SER A 178 9.72 -13.26 -5.83
C SER A 178 10.41 -14.47 -6.47
N ARG A 179 9.92 -14.98 -7.60
CA ARG A 179 10.58 -16.06 -8.37
C ARG A 179 11.53 -15.53 -9.43
N LYS A 180 11.42 -14.26 -9.82
CA LYS A 180 12.15 -13.70 -10.95
C LYS A 180 13.24 -12.70 -10.55
N GLN A 181 12.99 -11.87 -9.55
CA GLN A 181 13.88 -10.74 -9.24
C GLN A 181 14.18 -10.65 -7.75
N PRO A 182 15.46 -10.60 -7.30
CA PRO A 182 15.78 -10.35 -5.90
C PRO A 182 15.26 -8.97 -5.45
N LEU A 183 15.04 -8.79 -4.15
CA LEU A 183 14.56 -7.53 -3.57
C LEU A 183 15.74 -6.56 -3.43
N PHE A 184 16.92 -7.12 -3.18
CA PHE A 184 18.21 -6.45 -3.21
C PHE A 184 19.04 -7.01 -4.37
N ASN A 185 19.41 -6.14 -5.30
CA ASN A 185 20.39 -6.49 -6.31
C ASN A 185 21.79 -6.19 -5.74
N PHE A 186 22.66 -7.19 -5.68
CA PHE A 186 24.05 -6.98 -5.26
C PHE A 186 24.90 -6.99 -6.53
N ASP A 187 25.75 -5.98 -6.73
CA ASP A 187 26.59 -5.78 -7.92
C ASP A 187 27.08 -7.11 -8.53
N ALA A 188 26.68 -7.35 -9.79
CA ALA A 188 27.00 -8.57 -10.54
C ALA A 188 28.52 -8.74 -10.78
N ASP A 189 29.32 -7.70 -10.55
CA ASP A 189 30.79 -7.74 -10.66
C ASP A 189 31.48 -8.33 -9.42
N GLN A 190 30.75 -8.57 -8.32
CA GLN A 190 31.26 -9.29 -7.14
C GLN A 190 30.47 -10.56 -6.79
N ILE A 191 29.29 -10.74 -7.38
CA ILE A 191 28.40 -11.83 -7.08
C ILE A 191 27.92 -12.46 -8.39
N ASP A 192 28.55 -13.58 -8.76
CA ASP A 192 28.13 -14.41 -9.90
C ASP A 192 26.72 -14.97 -9.63
N THR A 193 25.69 -14.35 -10.20
CA THR A 193 24.28 -14.75 -10.04
C THR A 193 23.94 -16.10 -10.69
N ASN A 194 24.88 -16.70 -11.44
CA ASN A 194 24.86 -18.09 -11.91
C ASN A 194 25.51 -19.06 -10.91
N ASN A 195 26.20 -18.56 -9.89
CA ASN A 195 26.74 -19.37 -8.81
C ASN A 195 25.61 -19.73 -7.82
N THR A 196 25.32 -21.03 -7.72
CA THR A 196 24.35 -21.61 -6.79
C THR A 196 24.70 -21.44 -5.30
N SER A 197 25.78 -20.72 -4.99
CA SER A 197 26.39 -20.63 -3.65
C SER A 197 26.16 -19.30 -2.94
N ILE A 198 25.42 -18.35 -3.54
CA ILE A 198 25.18 -17.04 -2.92
C ILE A 198 24.25 -17.20 -1.73
N GLN A 199 24.78 -16.94 -0.53
CA GLN A 199 24.03 -16.90 0.71
C GLN A 199 24.08 -15.48 1.29
N TYR A 200 22.92 -14.89 1.57
CA TYR A 200 22.84 -13.62 2.28
C TYR A 200 21.52 -13.49 3.04
N ALA A 201 21.49 -12.55 3.97
CA ALA A 201 20.29 -11.96 4.53
C ALA A 201 20.50 -10.44 4.65
N ALA A 202 19.50 -9.66 4.27
CA ALA A 202 19.58 -8.21 4.23
C ALA A 202 18.24 -7.58 4.60
N ILE A 203 18.32 -6.35 5.11
CA ILE A 203 17.18 -5.48 5.34
C ILE A 203 17.38 -4.15 4.62
N SER A 204 16.30 -3.47 4.28
CA SER A 204 16.28 -2.04 3.92
C SER A 204 15.16 -1.32 4.67
N ASN A 205 15.19 0.01 4.63
CA ASN A 205 14.09 0.83 5.14
C ASN A 205 12.86 0.67 4.24
N TYR A 206 11.79 1.38 4.57
CA TYR A 206 10.60 1.47 3.73
C TYR A 206 10.95 1.82 2.28
N LYS A 207 10.43 1.04 1.34
CA LYS A 207 10.63 1.20 -0.10
C LYS A 207 9.36 1.76 -0.74
N GLU A 208 9.44 2.98 -1.23
CA GLU A 208 8.29 3.64 -1.86
C GLU A 208 7.81 2.89 -3.12
N GLY A 209 6.50 2.88 -3.35
CA GLY A 209 5.88 2.21 -4.49
C GLY A 209 5.78 0.68 -4.38
N VAL A 210 6.32 0.08 -3.31
CA VAL A 210 6.18 -1.35 -3.03
C VAL A 210 5.13 -1.54 -1.94
N ASN A 211 4.04 -2.23 -2.24
CA ASN A 211 3.00 -2.44 -1.24
C ASN A 211 3.35 -3.62 -0.31
N SER A 212 3.09 -3.46 0.99
CA SER A 212 3.05 -4.57 1.95
C SER A 212 1.79 -5.42 1.77
N GLU A 213 0.75 -4.88 1.12
CA GLU A 213 -0.54 -5.50 0.88
C GLU A 213 -0.66 -5.94 -0.59
N GLY A 214 -0.33 -7.21 -0.85
CA GLY A 214 -0.65 -7.93 -2.08
C GLY A 214 -1.16 -9.32 -1.72
N SER A 215 -1.55 -10.16 -2.69
CA SER A 215 -2.17 -11.49 -2.46
C SER A 215 -1.38 -12.47 -1.57
N SER A 216 -0.13 -12.13 -1.22
CA SER A 216 0.76 -12.88 -0.31
C SER A 216 1.13 -12.12 0.97
N GLY A 217 0.49 -10.99 1.30
CA GLY A 217 0.75 -10.21 2.52
C GLY A 217 2.18 -9.64 2.63
N GLY A 218 2.82 -9.36 1.49
CA GLY A 218 4.16 -8.78 1.45
C GLY A 218 5.23 -9.68 2.07
N ALA A 219 4.98 -10.98 2.22
CA ALA A 219 5.90 -11.96 2.83
C ALA A 219 5.90 -13.27 2.04
N GLY A 220 7.02 -13.98 1.99
CA GLY A 220 6.99 -15.30 1.33
C GLY A 220 8.26 -16.11 1.40
N ILE A 221 8.10 -17.40 1.07
CA ILE A 221 9.18 -18.37 0.85
C ILE A 221 9.07 -18.85 -0.59
N VAL A 222 10.19 -18.83 -1.32
CA VAL A 222 10.31 -19.35 -2.67
C VAL A 222 11.44 -20.37 -2.71
N ARG A 223 11.13 -21.60 -3.11
CA ARG A 223 12.14 -22.63 -3.37
C ARG A 223 12.44 -22.68 -4.86
N ASN A 224 13.69 -22.44 -5.23
CA ASN A 224 14.16 -22.59 -6.59
C ASN A 224 14.86 -23.95 -6.74
N LYS A 225 14.21 -24.88 -7.46
CA LYS A 225 14.74 -26.23 -7.69
C LYS A 225 15.98 -26.24 -8.60
N GLU A 226 16.05 -25.32 -9.56
CA GLU A 226 17.16 -25.24 -10.52
C GLU A 226 18.41 -24.70 -9.84
N LYS A 227 18.28 -23.58 -9.11
CA LYS A 227 19.38 -22.95 -8.36
C LYS A 227 19.67 -23.63 -7.01
N LYS A 228 18.85 -24.61 -6.60
CA LYS A 228 18.89 -25.30 -5.30
C LYS A 228 19.01 -24.32 -4.13
N ASN A 229 18.18 -23.29 -4.14
CA ASN A 229 18.17 -22.27 -3.08
C ASN A 229 16.75 -21.93 -2.62
N ILE A 230 16.67 -21.40 -1.41
CA ILE A 230 15.48 -20.90 -0.76
C ILE A 230 15.65 -19.41 -0.61
N ARG A 231 14.68 -18.69 -1.13
CA ARG A 231 14.55 -17.26 -0.94
C ARG A 231 13.41 -16.96 0.02
N THR A 232 13.64 -16.04 0.93
CA THR A 232 12.59 -15.54 1.84
C THR A 232 12.57 -14.01 1.84
N TYR A 233 11.42 -13.39 2.07
CA TYR A 233 11.30 -11.93 2.01
C TYR A 233 10.14 -11.37 2.84
N PHE A 234 10.25 -10.08 3.18
CA PHE A 234 9.19 -9.19 3.68
C PHE A 234 9.26 -7.82 2.98
N LEU A 235 8.12 -7.19 2.71
CA LEU A 235 8.01 -5.90 2.05
C LEU A 235 7.30 -4.91 2.99
N ASN A 236 7.98 -3.80 3.30
CA ASN A 236 7.43 -2.67 4.09
C ASN A 236 6.67 -3.09 5.35
N GLN A 237 7.22 -4.06 6.10
CA GLN A 237 6.62 -4.56 7.32
C GLN A 237 7.15 -3.81 8.56
N PRO A 238 6.28 -3.46 9.55
CA PRO A 238 6.75 -3.06 10.86
C PRO A 238 7.63 -4.14 11.50
N ILE A 239 8.68 -3.74 12.23
CA ILE A 239 9.64 -4.69 12.82
C ILE A 239 8.92 -5.68 13.75
N PHE A 240 8.08 -5.19 14.67
CA PHE A 240 7.30 -6.05 15.55
C PHE A 240 6.45 -7.07 14.77
N THR A 241 5.73 -6.61 13.74
CA THR A 241 4.91 -7.47 12.87
C THR A 241 5.74 -8.53 12.15
N SER A 242 6.96 -8.21 11.67
CA SER A 242 7.85 -9.19 11.06
C SER A 242 8.19 -10.33 12.02
N TYR A 243 8.49 -10.01 13.29
CA TYR A 243 8.71 -11.05 14.31
C TYR A 243 7.44 -11.85 14.59
N MET A 244 6.27 -11.21 14.69
CA MET A 244 5.01 -11.92 14.97
C MET A 244 4.67 -12.92 13.86
N LEU A 245 4.82 -12.52 12.60
CA LEU A 245 4.58 -13.38 11.43
C LEU A 245 5.43 -14.65 11.46
N LEU A 246 6.67 -14.55 11.97
CA LEU A 246 7.60 -15.66 12.09
C LEU A 246 7.35 -16.50 13.36
N LEU A 247 7.18 -15.85 14.51
CA LEU A 247 7.00 -16.51 15.80
C LEU A 247 5.73 -17.37 15.82
N ASN A 248 4.64 -16.88 15.21
CA ASN A 248 3.40 -17.65 15.08
C ASN A 248 3.55 -18.94 14.25
N ARG A 249 4.65 -19.13 13.52
CA ARG A 249 4.94 -20.35 12.75
C ARG A 249 5.85 -21.33 13.48
N VAL A 250 6.58 -20.87 14.50
CA VAL A 250 7.58 -21.69 15.23
C VAL A 250 7.15 -21.99 16.66
N VAL A 251 6.35 -21.13 17.27
CA VAL A 251 5.82 -21.30 18.63
C VAL A 251 4.51 -22.08 18.55
N LYS A 252 4.47 -23.25 19.19
CA LYS A 252 3.29 -24.11 19.22
C LYS A 252 2.43 -23.76 20.44
N PRO A 253 1.09 -23.90 20.38
CA PRO A 253 0.20 -23.60 21.51
C PRO A 253 0.64 -24.24 22.84
N GLY A 254 1.13 -25.49 22.84
CA GLY A 254 1.60 -26.16 24.05
C GLY A 254 2.95 -25.69 24.62
N MET A 255 3.63 -24.74 23.97
CA MET A 255 4.92 -24.21 24.43
C MET A 255 4.78 -23.03 25.40
N LEU A 256 3.60 -22.39 25.43
CA LEU A 256 3.34 -21.21 26.26
C LEU A 256 2.30 -21.55 27.32
N VAL A 257 2.44 -20.95 28.50
CA VAL A 257 1.47 -20.99 29.60
C VAL A 257 0.09 -20.52 29.14
N LYS A 258 0.04 -19.58 28.20
CA LYS A 258 -1.19 -19.12 27.55
C LYS A 258 -1.06 -19.25 26.02
N PRO A 259 -1.64 -20.28 25.39
CA PRO A 259 -1.68 -20.41 23.94
C PRO A 259 -2.57 -19.32 23.31
N GLY A 260 -2.08 -18.62 22.27
CA GLY A 260 -2.91 -17.66 21.55
C GLY A 260 -2.11 -16.72 20.64
N LEU A 261 -2.81 -15.73 20.08
CA LEU A 261 -2.17 -14.57 19.46
C LEU A 261 -1.49 -13.73 20.56
N ILE A 262 -0.28 -13.29 20.28
CA ILE A 262 0.52 -12.45 21.19
C ILE A 262 -0.20 -11.12 21.39
N ASN A 263 -0.57 -10.81 22.64
CA ASN A 263 -1.23 -9.55 22.99
C ASN A 263 -0.19 -8.49 23.38
N SER A 264 -0.56 -7.20 23.33
CA SER A 264 0.37 -6.09 23.61
C SER A 264 0.98 -6.15 25.03
N ASN A 265 0.21 -6.60 26.02
CA ASN A 265 0.70 -6.74 27.40
C ASN A 265 1.63 -7.93 27.65
N GLU A 266 1.80 -8.77 26.64
CA GLU A 266 2.67 -9.96 26.68
C GLU A 266 4.11 -9.60 26.27
N VAL A 267 4.31 -8.39 25.73
CA VAL A 267 5.58 -7.91 25.18
C VAL A 267 6.32 -7.06 26.22
N ILE A 268 7.62 -7.30 26.35
CA ILE A 268 8.53 -6.46 27.15
C ILE A 268 9.56 -5.82 26.23
N TRP A 269 9.69 -4.50 26.36
CA TRP A 269 10.64 -3.69 25.63
C TRP A 269 11.86 -3.33 26.50
N GLU A 270 12.95 -4.07 26.35
CA GLU A 270 14.27 -3.79 26.92
C GLU A 270 15.15 -3.07 25.90
N VAL A 271 14.62 -1.99 25.34
CA VAL A 271 15.22 -1.21 24.24
C VAL A 271 15.19 0.27 24.59
N LYS A 272 16.05 1.07 23.96
CA LYS A 272 16.12 2.52 24.24
C LYS A 272 14.85 3.27 23.87
N ASP A 273 14.26 2.94 22.72
CA ASP A 273 13.03 3.57 22.22
C ASP A 273 12.07 2.52 21.63
N PRO A 274 11.05 2.09 22.38
CA PRO A 274 10.07 1.12 21.90
C PRO A 274 9.25 1.60 20.70
N SER A 275 9.09 2.93 20.51
CA SER A 275 8.28 3.49 19.41
C SER A 275 8.88 3.20 18.04
N ARG A 276 10.16 2.79 17.96
CA ARG A 276 10.82 2.35 16.74
C ARG A 276 10.27 1.02 16.21
N TYR A 277 9.73 0.18 17.09
CA TYR A 277 9.42 -1.22 16.77
C TYR A 277 7.93 -1.47 16.60
N ILE A 278 7.09 -0.72 17.32
CA ILE A 278 5.63 -0.82 17.29
C ILE A 278 5.01 0.57 17.22
N HIS A 279 3.98 0.72 16.38
CA HIS A 279 3.21 1.95 16.27
C HIS A 279 2.19 2.03 17.41
N ARG A 280 2.20 3.13 18.15
CA ARG A 280 1.15 3.50 19.11
C ARG A 280 0.33 4.65 18.56
N LYS A 281 -0.89 4.79 19.09
CA LYS A 281 -1.81 5.90 18.73
C LYS A 281 -1.21 7.29 18.99
N THR A 282 -0.28 7.40 19.92
CA THR A 282 0.43 8.64 20.25
C THR A 282 1.51 9.00 19.24
N ASP A 283 1.93 8.05 18.40
CA ASP A 283 3.08 8.22 17.50
C ASP A 283 2.70 8.89 16.18
N GLY A 284 1.48 9.45 16.12
CA GLY A 284 0.93 10.07 14.93
C GLY A 284 0.39 9.03 13.96
N TYR A 285 0.35 9.39 12.68
CA TYR A 285 -0.29 8.60 11.65
C TYR A 285 0.53 7.34 11.32
N LEU A 286 -0.14 6.19 11.22
CA LEU A 286 0.51 4.89 10.99
C LEU A 286 1.41 4.89 9.74
N GLN A 287 1.00 5.49 8.63
CA GLN A 287 1.81 5.47 7.40
C GLN A 287 3.06 6.36 7.50
N ASP A 288 2.94 7.51 8.16
CA ASP A 288 4.08 8.40 8.43
C ASP A 288 5.12 7.64 9.28
N TRP A 289 4.62 6.93 10.29
CA TRP A 289 5.43 6.05 11.12
C TRP A 289 6.03 4.88 10.34
N MET A 290 5.26 4.23 9.44
CA MET A 290 5.75 3.12 8.61
C MET A 290 6.88 3.57 7.69
N LYS A 291 6.81 4.76 7.08
CA LYS A 291 7.92 5.28 6.27
C LYS A 291 9.23 5.42 7.07
N ALA A 292 9.11 5.83 8.32
CA ALA A 292 10.27 6.04 9.19
C ALA A 292 10.83 4.73 9.76
N ASN A 293 9.98 3.70 9.95
CA ASN A 293 10.29 2.56 10.84
C ASN A 293 10.09 1.17 10.21
N ALA A 294 9.29 1.03 9.15
CA ALA A 294 9.08 -0.26 8.50
C ALA A 294 10.31 -0.69 7.69
N ILE A 295 10.42 -2.00 7.52
CA ILE A 295 11.55 -2.65 6.84
C ILE A 295 11.10 -3.54 5.70
N CYS A 296 11.95 -3.62 4.69
CA CYS A 296 11.99 -4.71 3.74
C CYS A 296 13.08 -5.68 4.18
N TYR A 297 12.88 -6.98 3.96
CA TYR A 297 13.83 -8.05 4.28
C TYR A 297 13.92 -9.03 3.13
N GLU A 298 15.09 -9.60 2.92
CA GLU A 298 15.30 -10.72 2.02
C GLU A 298 16.47 -11.58 2.48
N SER A 299 16.36 -12.88 2.26
CA SER A 299 17.51 -13.79 2.30
C SER A 299 17.50 -14.76 1.13
N ILE A 300 18.69 -15.18 0.71
CA ILE A 300 18.89 -16.37 -0.12
C ILE A 300 19.77 -17.32 0.67
N ASN A 301 19.37 -18.59 0.77
CA ASN A 301 20.13 -19.66 1.42
C ASN A 301 20.08 -20.92 0.55
N PRO A 302 21.07 -21.83 0.62
CA PRO A 302 20.98 -23.13 -0.04
C PRO A 302 19.74 -23.92 0.39
N ASP A 303 19.07 -24.59 -0.55
CA ASP A 303 18.00 -25.55 -0.26
C ASP A 303 18.63 -26.93 -0.03
N THR A 304 18.80 -27.28 1.23
CA THR A 304 19.31 -28.60 1.66
C THR A 304 18.17 -29.50 2.15
N GLY A 305 16.91 -29.17 1.81
CA GLY A 305 15.73 -29.88 2.29
C GLY A 305 15.23 -29.40 3.65
N GLN A 306 15.55 -28.17 4.06
CA GLN A 306 15.08 -27.62 5.34
C GLN A 306 13.55 -27.53 5.35
N THR A 307 12.91 -27.73 6.50
CA THR A 307 11.47 -27.50 6.69
C THR A 307 11.13 -26.02 6.80
N ASP A 308 9.87 -25.66 6.60
CA ASP A 308 9.41 -24.27 6.77
C ASP A 308 9.68 -23.75 8.19
N GLU A 309 9.53 -24.58 9.22
CA GLU A 309 9.87 -24.22 10.61
C GLU A 309 11.36 -23.85 10.76
N GLN A 310 12.27 -24.59 10.12
CA GLN A 310 13.70 -24.28 10.12
C GLN A 310 14.01 -22.97 9.38
N ILE A 311 13.31 -22.73 8.27
CA ILE A 311 13.44 -21.48 7.50
C ILE A 311 12.99 -20.28 8.36
N TYR A 312 11.83 -20.37 9.03
CA TYR A 312 11.35 -19.30 9.90
C TYR A 312 12.30 -19.02 11.09
N LYS A 313 12.87 -20.06 11.71
CA LYS A 313 13.88 -19.88 12.77
C LYS A 313 15.13 -19.17 12.27
N LYS A 314 15.58 -19.48 11.04
CA LYS A 314 16.70 -18.78 10.39
C LYS A 314 16.37 -17.31 10.15
N MET A 315 15.18 -17.00 9.64
CA MET A 315 14.73 -15.62 9.45
C MET A 315 14.70 -14.83 10.77
N ILE A 316 14.25 -15.42 11.88
CA ILE A 316 14.30 -14.77 13.22
C ILE A 316 15.74 -14.48 13.62
N SER A 317 16.66 -15.43 13.38
CA SER A 317 18.08 -15.24 13.65
C SER A 317 18.70 -14.14 12.80
N ASP A 318 18.31 -14.05 11.53
CA ASP A 318 18.77 -13.00 10.61
C ASP A 318 18.27 -11.63 11.06
N LEU A 319 16.99 -11.50 11.42
CA LEU A 319 16.44 -10.25 11.97
C LEU A 319 17.15 -9.84 13.26
N ASN A 320 17.38 -10.78 14.19
CA ASN A 320 18.13 -10.52 15.42
C ASN A 320 19.52 -9.96 15.12
N ALA A 321 20.26 -10.58 14.18
CA ALA A 321 21.61 -10.14 13.82
C ALA A 321 21.60 -8.78 13.09
N LEU A 322 20.71 -8.59 12.12
CA LEU A 322 20.65 -7.39 11.28
C LEU A 322 20.10 -6.16 12.01
N LEU A 323 19.19 -6.37 12.97
CA LEU A 323 18.59 -5.30 13.77
C LEU A 323 19.31 -5.08 15.11
N GLY A 324 20.32 -5.89 15.44
CA GLY A 324 20.99 -5.82 16.74
C GLY A 324 20.05 -6.15 17.90
N LEU A 325 19.09 -7.05 17.68
CA LEU A 325 18.07 -7.44 18.63
C LEU A 325 18.30 -8.85 19.16
N LYS A 326 17.84 -9.09 20.38
CA LYS A 326 17.64 -10.42 20.94
C LYS A 326 16.19 -10.54 21.36
N VAL A 327 15.40 -11.17 20.48
CA VAL A 327 13.98 -11.48 20.71
C VAL A 327 13.82 -12.89 21.23
N ARG A 328 13.18 -13.06 22.39
CA ARG A 328 13.06 -14.36 23.06
C ARG A 328 11.80 -14.46 23.92
N TRP A 329 11.30 -15.68 24.10
CA TRP A 329 10.38 -15.98 25.19
C TRP A 329 11.15 -16.15 26.49
N GLU A 330 10.66 -15.54 27.56
CA GLU A 330 11.25 -15.61 28.89
C GLU A 330 10.15 -15.81 29.93
N LYS A 331 10.36 -16.75 30.85
CA LYS A 331 9.46 -16.95 31.98
C LYS A 331 9.72 -15.91 33.05
N ARG A 332 8.68 -15.20 33.47
CA ARG A 332 8.73 -14.21 34.56
C ARG A 332 7.63 -14.49 35.56
N ASN A 333 7.96 -14.36 36.84
CA ASN A 333 6.94 -14.28 37.88
C ASN A 333 6.37 -12.87 37.87
N GLU A 334 5.09 -12.76 37.51
CA GLU A 334 4.37 -11.49 37.49
C GLU A 334 3.07 -11.62 38.29
N LYS A 335 2.63 -10.48 38.82
CA LYS A 335 1.29 -10.33 39.32
C LYS A 335 0.32 -10.41 38.15
N VAL A 336 -0.58 -11.38 38.16
CA VAL A 336 -1.61 -11.60 37.15
C VAL A 336 -3.00 -11.42 37.76
N TRP A 337 -3.99 -11.28 36.89
CA TRP A 337 -5.41 -11.26 37.26
C TRP A 337 -6.12 -12.50 36.73
N ILE A 338 -7.04 -13.02 37.52
CA ILE A 338 -7.92 -14.12 37.13
C ILE A 338 -9.35 -13.63 37.22
N LEU A 339 -10.04 -13.68 36.09
CA LEU A 339 -11.49 -13.53 36.06
C LEU A 339 -12.11 -14.78 36.68
N ILE A 340 -12.78 -14.62 37.81
CA ILE A 340 -13.44 -15.70 38.53
C ILE A 340 -14.94 -15.45 38.62
N LYS A 341 -15.72 -16.53 38.68
CA LYS A 341 -17.14 -16.48 39.00
C LYS A 341 -17.30 -16.55 40.52
N THR A 342 -17.95 -15.55 41.11
CA THR A 342 -18.15 -15.41 42.56
C THR A 342 -19.56 -15.77 43.01
N GLY A 343 -20.53 -15.87 42.11
CA GLY A 343 -21.91 -16.24 42.44
C GLY A 343 -22.89 -16.06 41.29
N GLN A 344 -24.19 -16.05 41.61
CA GLN A 344 -25.24 -15.70 40.65
C GLN A 344 -25.42 -14.18 40.57
N PRO A 345 -25.66 -13.61 39.38
CA PRO A 345 -25.86 -12.18 39.20
C PRO A 345 -27.08 -11.68 39.96
N ASN A 346 -26.99 -10.47 40.50
CA ASN A 346 -28.12 -9.83 41.16
C ASN A 346 -29.16 -9.41 40.10
N ARG A 347 -30.31 -10.11 40.04
CA ARG A 347 -31.32 -9.96 38.96
C ARG A 347 -31.86 -8.54 38.77
N SER A 348 -31.81 -7.70 39.80
CA SER A 348 -32.25 -6.30 39.76
C SER A 348 -31.27 -5.36 39.02
N GLN A 349 -29.97 -5.69 38.95
CA GLN A 349 -28.98 -4.88 38.23
C GLN A 349 -28.81 -5.26 36.76
N ASN A 350 -29.02 -6.54 36.41
CA ASN A 350 -29.00 -7.01 35.02
C ASN A 350 -30.03 -6.28 34.11
N VAL A 351 -31.07 -5.69 34.69
CA VAL A 351 -32.09 -4.91 33.97
C VAL A 351 -31.63 -3.46 33.68
N LEU A 352 -30.82 -2.87 34.58
CA LEU A 352 -30.34 -1.49 34.48
C LEU A 352 -29.20 -1.31 33.45
N GLU A 353 -28.44 -2.37 33.16
CA GLU A 353 -27.29 -2.33 32.23
C GLU A 353 -27.61 -2.81 30.81
N SER A 354 -28.90 -2.92 30.45
CA SER A 354 -29.38 -3.36 29.13
C SER A 354 -28.89 -2.53 27.91
N LYS A 355 -28.18 -1.43 28.15
CA LYS A 355 -27.52 -0.59 27.12
C LYS A 355 -26.01 -0.86 26.94
N GLY A 356 -25.43 -1.78 27.70
CA GLY A 356 -24.01 -2.14 27.62
C GLY A 356 -23.68 -3.03 26.41
N GLU A 357 -22.39 -3.16 26.11
CA GLU A 357 -21.90 -4.12 25.11
C GLU A 357 -21.84 -5.53 25.70
N LYS A 358 -22.08 -6.53 24.86
CA LYS A 358 -22.16 -7.95 25.25
C LYS A 358 -20.80 -8.61 25.18
N TYR A 359 -20.42 -9.30 26.25
CA TYR A 359 -19.17 -10.05 26.35
C TYR A 359 -19.40 -11.39 27.05
N ASN A 360 -18.92 -12.48 26.47
CA ASN A 360 -18.65 -13.66 27.28
C ASN A 360 -17.30 -13.47 28.05
N PRO A 361 -17.00 -14.29 29.08
CA PRO A 361 -15.77 -14.16 29.86
C PRO A 361 -14.48 -14.25 29.04
N SER A 362 -14.44 -15.11 28.03
CA SER A 362 -13.28 -15.24 27.16
C SER A 362 -13.05 -14.00 26.28
N ASP A 363 -14.11 -13.39 25.74
CA ASP A 363 -14.06 -12.14 24.98
C ASP A 363 -13.60 -10.97 25.87
N LEU A 364 -14.09 -10.94 27.11
CA LEU A 364 -13.68 -9.96 28.12
C LEU A 364 -12.19 -10.10 28.42
N VAL A 365 -11.72 -11.31 28.71
CA VAL A 365 -10.29 -11.57 28.97
C VAL A 365 -9.42 -11.24 27.76
N TYR A 366 -9.88 -11.54 26.55
CA TYR A 366 -9.21 -11.13 25.32
C TYR A 366 -9.07 -9.60 25.26
N LYS A 367 -10.16 -8.85 25.45
CA LYS A 367 -10.11 -7.37 25.44
C LYS A 367 -9.19 -6.77 26.50
N LEU A 368 -9.16 -7.35 27.69
CA LEU A 368 -8.30 -6.89 28.77
C LEU A 368 -6.82 -7.10 28.47
N ASN A 369 -6.45 -8.20 27.82
CA ASN A 369 -5.06 -8.44 27.43
C ASN A 369 -4.60 -7.57 26.24
N GLN A 370 -5.51 -6.97 25.48
CA GLN A 370 -5.14 -6.03 24.41
C GLN A 370 -4.72 -4.64 24.91
N GLN A 371 -4.72 -4.39 26.22
CA GLN A 371 -4.24 -3.12 26.80
C GLN A 371 -2.80 -3.30 27.26
N GLU A 372 -1.86 -2.52 26.71
CA GLU A 372 -0.41 -2.63 26.99
C GLU A 372 -0.12 -2.46 28.50
N GLU A 373 -0.94 -1.68 29.20
CA GLU A 373 -0.81 -1.35 30.61
C GLU A 373 -1.34 -2.43 31.57
N ASN A 374 -2.14 -3.37 31.07
CA ASN A 374 -2.77 -4.38 31.92
C ASN A 374 -1.82 -5.56 32.17
N PRO A 375 -1.64 -6.03 33.42
CA PRO A 375 -1.03 -7.33 33.65
C PRO A 375 -1.82 -8.46 32.99
N TYR A 376 -1.22 -9.65 32.89
CA TYR A 376 -1.89 -10.83 32.32
C TYR A 376 -3.24 -11.06 32.97
N VAL A 377 -4.26 -11.29 32.14
CA VAL A 377 -5.58 -11.71 32.59
C VAL A 377 -5.86 -13.13 32.09
N PHE A 378 -6.27 -14.01 33.00
CA PHE A 378 -6.67 -15.38 32.72
C PHE A 378 -8.17 -15.55 32.95
N ASP A 379 -8.81 -16.37 32.10
CA ASP A 379 -10.18 -16.82 32.35
C ASP A 379 -10.16 -18.03 33.30
N GLY A 380 -10.47 -17.78 34.57
CA GLY A 380 -10.69 -18.82 35.57
C GLY A 380 -12.18 -19.07 35.85
N SER A 381 -13.08 -18.41 35.10
CA SER A 381 -14.50 -18.39 35.40
C SER A 381 -15.23 -19.68 34.99
N LYS A 382 -14.70 -20.37 33.97
CA LYS A 382 -15.28 -21.58 33.36
C LYS A 382 -16.76 -21.39 32.99
N SER A 383 -17.11 -20.22 32.47
CA SER A 383 -18.48 -19.82 32.19
C SER A 383 -18.58 -19.17 30.81
N ASP A 384 -19.65 -19.45 30.09
CA ASP A 384 -19.96 -18.82 28.79
C ASP A 384 -21.10 -17.79 28.91
N GLU A 385 -21.34 -17.29 30.13
CA GLU A 385 -22.47 -16.40 30.42
C GLU A 385 -22.19 -15.01 29.86
N VAL A 386 -23.14 -14.48 29.07
CA VAL A 386 -22.99 -13.17 28.44
C VAL A 386 -23.26 -12.07 29.46
N LEU A 387 -22.25 -11.23 29.69
CA LEU A 387 -22.27 -10.04 30.51
C LEU A 387 -22.61 -8.83 29.64
N ASN A 388 -23.50 -7.96 30.12
CA ASN A 388 -23.71 -6.65 29.52
C ASN A 388 -22.88 -5.64 30.30
N LEU A 389 -21.83 -5.10 29.70
CA LEU A 389 -20.86 -4.23 30.39
C LEU A 389 -20.84 -2.84 29.76
N ASN A 390 -20.81 -1.82 30.61
CA ASN A 390 -20.56 -0.44 30.20
C ASN A 390 -19.22 0.03 30.77
N ILE A 391 -18.16 -0.19 30.00
CA ILE A 391 -16.78 0.04 30.44
C ILE A 391 -16.28 1.38 29.90
N LYS A 392 -15.91 2.28 30.82
CA LYS A 392 -15.33 3.58 30.47
C LYS A 392 -13.85 3.48 30.06
N SER A 393 -13.10 2.60 30.72
CA SER A 393 -11.68 2.37 30.45
C SER A 393 -11.35 0.89 30.65
N TRP A 394 -10.65 0.31 29.68
CA TRP A 394 -10.20 -1.08 29.71
C TRP A 394 -8.87 -1.26 30.44
N ALA A 395 -8.13 -0.18 30.68
CA ALA A 395 -6.85 -0.18 31.39
C ALA A 395 -7.00 -0.03 32.92
N ASP A 396 -8.20 0.28 33.42
CA ASP A 396 -8.47 0.41 34.85
C ASP A 396 -9.09 -0.88 35.42
N ILE A 397 -8.22 -1.86 35.71
CA ILE A 397 -8.62 -3.16 36.24
C ILE A 397 -9.39 -3.05 37.57
N ASN A 398 -9.07 -2.06 38.41
CA ASN A 398 -9.74 -1.89 39.68
C ASN A 398 -11.18 -1.41 39.49
N ALA A 399 -11.41 -0.46 38.58
CA ALA A 399 -12.75 -0.03 38.22
C ALA A 399 -13.57 -1.17 37.59
N LEU A 400 -12.93 -2.02 36.78
CA LEU A 400 -13.57 -3.19 36.17
C LEU A 400 -14.03 -4.22 37.22
N SER A 401 -13.20 -4.52 38.21
CA SER A 401 -13.58 -5.40 39.33
C SER A 401 -14.86 -4.92 40.03
N ILE A 402 -15.01 -3.61 40.25
CA ILE A 402 -16.22 -3.02 40.86
C ILE A 402 -17.47 -3.25 39.99
N ILE A 403 -17.35 -3.16 38.66
CA ILE A 403 -18.45 -3.39 37.72
C ILE A 403 -18.82 -4.88 37.65
N LEU A 404 -17.85 -5.78 37.78
CA LEU A 404 -18.06 -7.23 37.66
C LEU A 404 -18.72 -7.84 38.90
N ARG A 405 -18.40 -7.34 40.12
CA ARG A 405 -18.90 -7.93 41.38
C ARG A 405 -20.41 -8.10 41.46
N PRO A 406 -21.24 -7.10 41.11
CA PRO A 406 -22.69 -7.26 41.16
C PRO A 406 -23.25 -8.25 40.11
N LEU A 407 -22.47 -8.53 39.07
CA LEU A 407 -22.78 -9.52 38.03
C LEU A 407 -22.34 -10.95 38.42
N GLY A 408 -21.79 -11.13 39.62
CA GLY A 408 -21.31 -12.44 40.09
C GLY A 408 -19.93 -12.82 39.55
N TYR A 409 -19.12 -11.84 39.16
CA TYR A 409 -17.73 -12.02 38.71
C TYR A 409 -16.78 -11.13 39.51
N ASP A 410 -15.51 -11.51 39.62
CA ASP A 410 -14.48 -10.62 40.15
C ASP A 410 -13.13 -10.88 39.47
N LEU A 411 -12.20 -9.94 39.60
CA LEU A 411 -10.82 -10.08 39.19
C LEU A 411 -9.97 -10.29 40.46
N LYS A 412 -9.41 -11.49 40.61
CA LYS A 412 -8.52 -11.82 41.72
C LYS A 412 -7.07 -11.75 41.26
N SER A 413 -6.21 -11.07 42.02
CA SER A 413 -4.78 -11.06 41.74
C SER A 413 -4.06 -12.25 42.36
N GLU A 414 -3.07 -12.79 41.66
CA GLU A 414 -2.10 -13.73 42.20
C GLU A 414 -0.73 -13.58 41.52
N GLU A 415 0.32 -14.13 42.13
CA GLU A 415 1.62 -14.27 41.48
C GLU A 415 1.64 -15.56 40.66
N ARG A 416 2.05 -15.46 39.40
CA ARG A 416 2.11 -16.61 38.50
C ARG A 416 3.32 -16.50 37.57
N GLU A 417 3.96 -17.62 37.30
CA GLU A 417 4.95 -17.71 36.23
C GLU A 417 4.23 -17.62 34.87
N VAL A 418 4.60 -16.63 34.07
CA VAL A 418 4.05 -16.39 32.74
C VAL A 418 5.16 -16.23 31.71
N ASP A 419 4.89 -16.58 30.45
CA ASP A 419 5.82 -16.35 29.36
C ASP A 419 5.68 -14.92 28.84
N LYS A 420 6.78 -14.19 28.72
CA LYS A 420 6.86 -12.84 28.16
C LYS A 420 7.71 -12.86 26.91
N LEU A 421 7.26 -12.15 25.87
CA LEU A 421 8.06 -11.95 24.67
C LEU A 421 8.95 -10.72 24.87
N VAL A 422 10.23 -10.93 25.09
CA VAL A 422 11.20 -9.88 25.40
C VAL A 422 11.95 -9.47 24.14
N PHE A 423 11.87 -8.19 23.79
CA PHE A 423 12.71 -7.54 22.79
C PHE A 423 13.81 -6.79 23.54
N SER A 424 15.08 -7.13 23.28
CA SER A 424 16.23 -6.47 23.91
C SER A 424 17.27 -6.05 22.89
N GLU A 425 17.85 -4.85 23.05
CA GLU A 425 18.95 -4.37 22.21
C GLU A 425 20.28 -4.97 22.66
N VAL A 426 21.09 -5.41 21.71
CA VAL A 426 22.45 -5.91 21.95
C VAL A 426 23.45 -4.81 21.60
N ASN A 427 24.42 -4.55 22.49
CA ASN A 427 25.46 -3.51 22.33
C ASN A 427 24.92 -2.08 22.15
N GLY A 428 23.92 -1.68 22.94
CA GLY A 428 23.46 -0.29 23.05
C GLY A 428 22.86 0.32 21.77
N GLY A 429 22.36 -0.52 20.85
CA GLY A 429 21.79 -0.08 19.57
C GLY A 429 22.83 0.37 18.53
N MET A 430 24.11 0.45 18.87
CA MET A 430 25.19 1.00 18.03
C MET A 430 25.54 0.09 16.84
N LEU A 431 25.23 -1.22 16.93
CA LEU A 431 25.37 -2.18 15.83
C LEU A 431 24.38 -1.93 14.69
N ILE A 432 23.25 -1.26 14.96
CA ILE A 432 22.30 -0.82 13.94
C ILE A 432 23.02 0.13 12.99
N ASP A 433 23.75 1.12 13.46
CA ASP A 433 24.42 2.08 12.58
C ASP A 433 25.64 1.49 11.83
N ALA A 434 26.43 0.62 12.45
CA ALA A 434 27.64 0.07 11.81
C ALA A 434 27.35 -1.01 10.76
N ASN A 435 26.45 -1.97 11.05
CA ASN A 435 26.01 -2.95 10.05
C ASN A 435 25.11 -2.29 9.01
N MET A 436 24.26 -1.33 9.41
CA MET A 436 23.50 -0.55 8.44
C MET A 436 24.40 0.36 7.60
N GLN A 437 25.57 0.82 8.06
CA GLN A 437 26.53 1.55 7.21
C GLN A 437 27.22 0.68 6.15
N ILE A 438 27.58 -0.56 6.49
CA ILE A 438 28.13 -1.55 5.54
C ILE A 438 27.04 -2.01 4.57
N THR A 439 25.83 -2.28 5.07
CA THR A 439 24.65 -2.48 4.23
C THR A 439 24.29 -1.21 3.46
N MET A 440 24.52 0.01 3.97
CA MET A 440 24.22 1.31 3.31
C MET A 440 25.18 1.63 2.17
N LYS A 441 26.46 1.25 2.27
CA LYS A 441 27.40 1.39 1.15
C LYS A 441 27.01 0.44 0.03
N ALA A 442 26.76 -0.84 0.34
CA ALA A 442 26.19 -1.80 -0.61
C ALA A 442 24.79 -1.40 -1.12
N ARG A 443 23.96 -0.74 -0.30
CA ARG A 443 22.64 -0.16 -0.67
C ARG A 443 22.77 1.07 -1.57
N LYS A 444 23.83 1.89 -1.46
CA LYS A 444 23.99 3.08 -2.31
C LYS A 444 24.37 2.68 -3.73
N ASP A 445 25.11 1.58 -3.85
CA ASP A 445 25.46 0.94 -5.11
C ASP A 445 24.28 0.08 -5.65
N ALA A 446 23.54 -0.64 -4.80
CA ALA A 446 22.33 -1.40 -5.18
C ALA A 446 21.08 -0.53 -5.49
N GLN A 447 20.91 0.61 -4.84
CA GLN A 447 19.85 1.58 -5.16
C GLN A 447 20.11 2.20 -6.54
N LYS A 448 21.38 2.40 -6.90
CA LYS A 448 21.83 2.82 -8.23
C LYS A 448 21.53 1.74 -9.29
N ASP A 449 21.46 0.45 -8.92
CA ASP A 449 21.01 -0.65 -9.79
C ASP A 449 19.49 -0.81 -9.85
N LEU A 450 18.78 -0.59 -8.73
CA LEU A 450 17.31 -0.48 -8.74
C LEU A 450 16.83 0.69 -9.58
N ASP A 451 17.68 1.70 -9.71
CA ASP A 451 17.57 2.85 -10.58
C ASP A 451 17.91 2.52 -12.05
N ASN A 452 18.64 1.43 -12.29
CA ASN A 452 19.19 1.05 -13.59
C ASN A 452 18.95 -0.43 -13.93
N PRO A 453 17.80 -0.79 -14.53
CA PRO A 453 17.49 -2.19 -14.82
C PRO A 453 18.56 -2.82 -15.74
N SER A 454 19.00 -4.02 -15.39
CA SER A 454 20.06 -4.74 -16.12
C SER A 454 19.60 -5.19 -17.51
N ALA A 455 20.54 -5.53 -18.40
CA ALA A 455 20.22 -6.00 -19.75
C ALA A 455 19.31 -7.25 -19.75
N ASP A 456 19.51 -8.16 -18.79
CA ASP A 456 18.72 -9.39 -18.64
C ASP A 456 17.30 -9.08 -18.11
N GLU A 457 17.16 -8.13 -17.19
CA GLU A 457 15.84 -7.69 -16.71
C GLU A 457 15.04 -7.00 -17.81
N ASN A 458 15.71 -6.19 -18.63
CA ASN A 458 15.13 -5.54 -19.78
C ASN A 458 14.68 -6.54 -20.85
N LEU A 459 15.44 -7.62 -21.06
CA LEU A 459 15.08 -8.71 -21.97
C LEU A 459 13.91 -9.53 -21.41
N ALA A 460 13.97 -9.93 -20.14
CA ALA A 460 12.92 -10.68 -19.46
C ALA A 460 11.59 -9.92 -19.43
N PHE A 461 11.65 -8.60 -19.20
CA PHE A 461 10.49 -7.72 -19.29
C PHE A 461 9.83 -7.81 -20.67
N LEU A 462 10.61 -7.66 -21.75
CA LEU A 462 10.08 -7.74 -23.13
C LEU A 462 9.51 -9.13 -23.44
N GLU A 463 10.14 -10.20 -22.94
CA GLU A 463 9.69 -11.58 -23.14
C GLU A 463 8.39 -11.91 -22.39
N LEU A 464 8.13 -11.24 -21.27
CA LEU A 464 6.85 -11.33 -20.56
C LEU A 464 5.81 -10.45 -21.22
N ASN A 465 6.16 -9.20 -21.52
CA ASN A 465 5.25 -8.20 -22.05
C ASN A 465 4.67 -8.60 -23.41
N LYS A 466 5.41 -9.32 -24.26
CA LYS A 466 4.86 -9.85 -25.52
C LYS A 466 3.71 -10.84 -25.35
N LYS A 467 3.52 -11.41 -24.16
CA LYS A 467 2.45 -12.36 -23.84
C LYS A 467 1.21 -11.65 -23.26
N GLU A 468 1.33 -10.37 -22.92
CA GLU A 468 0.24 -9.59 -22.34
C GLU A 468 -0.87 -9.33 -23.37
N SER A 469 -2.11 -9.36 -22.89
CA SER A 469 -3.27 -9.12 -23.75
C SER A 469 -3.24 -7.69 -24.31
N GLY A 470 -3.39 -7.59 -25.63
CA GLY A 470 -3.38 -6.33 -26.36
C GLY A 470 -1.99 -5.80 -26.73
N VAL A 471 -0.91 -6.47 -26.33
CA VAL A 471 0.45 -6.14 -26.79
C VAL A 471 0.70 -6.75 -28.18
N LYS A 472 1.23 -5.93 -29.09
CA LYS A 472 1.65 -6.32 -30.44
C LYS A 472 3.15 -6.15 -30.57
N VAL A 473 3.81 -7.07 -31.29
CA VAL A 473 5.26 -7.05 -31.53
C VAL A 473 5.52 -6.81 -33.01
N LEU A 474 6.40 -5.85 -33.31
CA LEU A 474 6.85 -5.55 -34.66
C LEU A 474 8.14 -6.31 -35.01
N PRO A 475 8.46 -6.49 -36.30
CA PRO A 475 9.70 -7.17 -36.72
C PRO A 475 10.99 -6.54 -36.16
N SER A 476 10.97 -5.24 -35.90
CA SER A 476 12.09 -4.53 -35.27
C SER A 476 12.35 -4.98 -33.81
N GLY A 477 11.36 -5.63 -33.18
CA GLY A 477 11.33 -5.96 -31.76
C GLY A 477 10.63 -4.90 -30.91
N LEU A 478 10.20 -3.77 -31.49
CA LEU A 478 9.33 -2.82 -30.82
C LEU A 478 8.02 -3.51 -30.44
N GLN A 479 7.62 -3.38 -29.18
CA GLN A 479 6.30 -3.82 -28.74
C GLN A 479 5.45 -2.59 -28.43
N TYR A 480 4.14 -2.70 -28.64
CA TYR A 480 3.23 -1.62 -28.32
C TYR A 480 1.87 -2.15 -27.89
N LYS A 481 1.16 -1.32 -27.12
CA LYS A 481 -0.23 -1.53 -26.74
C LYS A 481 -1.02 -0.28 -27.06
N ILE A 482 -2.15 -0.47 -27.75
CA ILE A 482 -3.06 0.62 -28.09
C ILE A 482 -3.96 0.87 -26.87
N ILE A 483 -3.88 2.06 -26.27
CA ILE A 483 -4.76 2.48 -25.17
C ILE A 483 -5.98 3.19 -25.73
N LYS A 484 -5.75 4.06 -26.72
CA LYS A 484 -6.78 4.75 -27.49
C LYS A 484 -6.37 4.80 -28.95
N GLU A 485 -7.28 4.36 -29.82
CA GLU A 485 -7.10 4.48 -31.26
C GLU A 485 -7.55 5.88 -31.71
N GLY A 486 -6.66 6.60 -32.38
CA GLY A 486 -6.97 7.86 -33.04
C GLY A 486 -7.60 7.64 -34.42
N ASN A 487 -8.11 8.72 -35.01
CA ASN A 487 -8.74 8.70 -36.33
C ASN A 487 -8.12 9.70 -37.31
N GLY A 488 -7.06 10.41 -36.90
CA GLY A 488 -6.36 11.35 -37.74
C GLY A 488 -5.32 10.71 -38.66
N ILE A 489 -4.73 11.52 -39.53
CA ILE A 489 -3.66 11.07 -40.43
C ILE A 489 -2.45 10.57 -39.64
N LYS A 490 -1.73 9.59 -40.19
CA LYS A 490 -0.47 9.10 -39.62
C LYS A 490 0.68 10.03 -40.03
N PRO A 491 1.56 10.44 -39.09
CA PRO A 491 2.78 11.19 -39.41
C PRO A 491 3.65 10.46 -40.44
N LEU A 492 4.25 11.22 -41.35
CA LEU A 492 5.35 10.75 -42.19
C LEU A 492 6.68 10.93 -41.44
N GLU A 493 7.74 10.26 -41.89
CA GLU A 493 9.08 10.33 -41.28
C GLU A 493 9.63 11.78 -41.17
N ASN A 494 9.30 12.65 -42.13
CA ASN A 494 9.70 14.06 -42.14
C ASN A 494 8.71 15.00 -41.42
N SER A 495 7.68 14.45 -40.75
CA SER A 495 6.69 15.25 -40.03
C SER A 495 7.26 15.80 -38.72
N ARG A 496 6.75 16.95 -38.30
CA ARG A 496 6.85 17.40 -36.91
C ARG A 496 5.56 17.05 -36.19
N VAL A 497 5.67 16.48 -35.00
CA VAL A 497 4.51 16.07 -34.20
C VAL A 497 4.49 16.78 -32.86
N SER A 498 3.28 17.12 -32.41
CA SER A 498 3.02 17.51 -31.02
C SER A 498 2.55 16.29 -30.25
N VAL A 499 3.18 16.00 -29.13
CA VAL A 499 2.87 14.83 -28.30
C VAL A 499 2.82 15.19 -26.82
N HIS A 500 1.97 14.48 -26.09
CA HIS A 500 2.23 14.23 -24.69
C HIS A 500 2.87 12.86 -24.52
N TYR A 501 3.82 12.75 -23.59
CA TYR A 501 4.46 11.49 -23.24
C TYR A 501 4.95 11.46 -21.80
N THR A 502 5.10 10.24 -21.29
CA THR A 502 5.89 9.87 -20.10
C THR A 502 6.78 8.69 -20.47
N GLY A 503 8.09 8.87 -20.29
CA GLY A 503 9.12 7.85 -20.42
C GLY A 503 9.54 7.32 -19.06
N MET A 504 9.48 6.00 -18.91
CA MET A 504 9.88 5.30 -17.69
C MET A 504 10.73 4.07 -18.00
N LEU A 505 11.52 3.67 -17.02
CA LEU A 505 12.27 2.41 -17.04
C LEU A 505 11.36 1.24 -16.65
N THR A 506 11.81 0.02 -16.88
CA THR A 506 11.05 -1.22 -16.57
C THR A 506 10.76 -1.41 -15.07
N ASN A 507 11.49 -0.71 -14.21
CA ASN A 507 11.27 -0.63 -12.77
C ASN A 507 10.20 0.41 -12.35
N GLY A 508 9.62 1.15 -13.30
CA GLY A 508 8.62 2.20 -13.05
C GLY A 508 9.19 3.61 -12.79
N ARG A 509 10.51 3.79 -12.78
CA ARG A 509 11.13 5.12 -12.62
C ARG A 509 10.89 5.96 -13.86
N ILE A 510 10.22 7.10 -13.70
CA ILE A 510 10.07 8.11 -14.73
C ILE A 510 11.41 8.83 -14.91
N PHE A 511 11.90 8.91 -16.15
CA PHE A 511 13.12 9.64 -16.49
C PHE A 511 12.85 10.90 -17.31
N ASP A 512 11.67 10.99 -17.94
CA ASP A 512 11.28 12.15 -18.74
C ASP A 512 9.75 12.18 -18.91
N SER A 513 9.11 13.32 -18.68
CA SER A 513 7.67 13.48 -18.93
C SER A 513 7.33 14.88 -19.42
N SER A 514 6.59 14.96 -20.52
CA SER A 514 5.99 16.22 -20.98
C SER A 514 4.88 16.69 -20.03
N TYR A 515 4.18 15.78 -19.36
CA TYR A 515 3.14 16.12 -18.40
C TYR A 515 3.74 16.85 -17.19
N GLU A 516 4.92 16.41 -16.72
CA GLU A 516 5.68 17.10 -15.68
C GLU A 516 6.15 18.50 -16.13
N ARG A 517 6.39 18.71 -17.43
CA ARG A 517 6.72 20.03 -17.97
C ARG A 517 5.52 20.96 -18.10
N GLY A 518 4.31 20.43 -18.07
CA GLY A 518 3.07 21.20 -18.15
C GLY A 518 2.57 21.45 -19.58
N ASP A 519 3.41 21.21 -20.60
CA ASP A 519 3.14 21.48 -22.01
C ASP A 519 3.49 20.29 -22.91
N SER A 520 2.80 20.18 -24.05
CA SER A 520 3.12 19.20 -25.09
C SER A 520 4.51 19.45 -25.67
N ALA A 521 5.21 18.38 -26.03
CA ALA A 521 6.51 18.46 -26.66
C ALA A 521 6.40 18.33 -28.19
N VAL A 522 7.23 19.09 -28.91
CA VAL A 522 7.30 19.05 -30.37
C VAL A 522 8.56 18.33 -30.80
N PHE A 523 8.40 17.27 -31.60
CA PHE A 523 9.52 16.50 -32.11
C PHE A 523 9.45 16.37 -33.63
N SER A 524 10.61 16.32 -34.29
CA SER A 524 10.68 15.76 -35.65
C SER A 524 10.66 14.25 -35.54
N VAL A 525 9.81 13.57 -36.32
CA VAL A 525 9.71 12.09 -36.32
C VAL A 525 11.05 11.45 -36.68
N SER A 526 11.88 12.13 -37.47
CA SER A 526 13.25 11.73 -37.84
C SER A 526 14.30 11.92 -36.73
N ASN A 527 14.05 12.75 -35.71
CA ASN A 527 15.06 13.18 -34.73
C ASN A 527 14.75 12.67 -33.31
N VAL A 528 14.08 11.53 -33.22
CA VAL A 528 13.79 10.82 -31.96
C VAL A 528 14.39 9.41 -32.03
N ILE A 529 14.36 8.68 -30.92
CA ILE A 529 14.84 7.29 -30.89
C ILE A 529 14.08 6.42 -31.92
N LYS A 530 14.74 5.41 -32.47
CA LYS A 530 14.20 4.59 -33.57
C LYS A 530 12.84 3.98 -33.26
N GLY A 531 12.61 3.57 -32.01
CA GLY A 531 11.32 3.04 -31.57
C GLY A 531 10.18 4.08 -31.65
N TRP A 532 10.48 5.35 -31.38
CA TRP A 532 9.51 6.43 -31.60
C TRP A 532 9.28 6.70 -33.08
N THR A 533 10.34 6.77 -33.89
CA THR A 533 10.23 6.97 -35.34
C THR A 533 9.33 5.91 -35.99
N GLU A 534 9.50 4.64 -35.61
CA GLU A 534 8.67 3.54 -36.09
C GLU A 534 7.23 3.65 -35.57
N ALA A 535 7.05 3.84 -34.25
CA ALA A 535 5.71 3.89 -33.65
C ALA A 535 4.87 5.07 -34.16
N LEU A 536 5.45 6.27 -34.24
CA LEU A 536 4.72 7.49 -34.64
C LEU A 536 4.16 7.38 -36.05
N GLN A 537 4.86 6.71 -36.97
CA GLN A 537 4.36 6.46 -38.33
C GLN A 537 3.22 5.44 -38.39
N LEU A 538 3.02 4.68 -37.32
CA LEU A 538 1.92 3.72 -37.18
C LEU A 538 0.72 4.29 -36.43
N MET A 539 0.93 5.32 -35.60
CA MET A 539 -0.07 5.98 -34.76
C MET A 539 -0.89 7.00 -35.55
N PRO A 540 -2.22 6.79 -35.72
CA PRO A 540 -3.11 7.87 -36.14
C PRO A 540 -3.05 9.06 -35.17
N VAL A 541 -3.13 10.30 -35.65
CA VAL A 541 -3.30 11.47 -34.77
C VAL A 541 -4.55 11.27 -33.89
N GLY A 542 -4.43 11.61 -32.61
CA GLY A 542 -5.42 11.37 -31.56
C GLY A 542 -5.24 10.04 -30.80
N SER A 543 -4.25 9.22 -31.18
CA SER A 543 -3.96 7.95 -30.52
C SER A 543 -3.19 8.13 -29.22
N ARG A 544 -3.43 7.21 -28.27
CA ARG A 544 -2.60 7.02 -27.08
C ARG A 544 -2.10 5.59 -27.04
N TRP A 545 -0.79 5.40 -27.10
CA TRP A 545 -0.14 4.09 -27.12
C TRP A 545 0.85 3.98 -25.96
N ILE A 546 1.05 2.76 -25.47
CA ILE A 546 2.23 2.41 -24.67
C ILE A 546 3.21 1.70 -25.60
N LEU A 547 4.44 2.20 -25.67
CA LEU A 547 5.54 1.60 -26.39
C LEU A 547 6.48 0.92 -25.39
N TYR A 548 6.96 -0.26 -25.74
CA TYR A 548 8.00 -0.98 -25.01
C TYR A 548 9.16 -1.15 -25.98
N ILE A 549 10.19 -0.33 -25.80
CA ILE A 549 11.24 -0.07 -26.77
C ILE A 549 12.50 -0.78 -26.28
N PRO A 550 12.93 -1.87 -26.94
CA PRO A 550 14.21 -2.51 -26.62
C PRO A 550 15.37 -1.53 -26.81
N SER A 551 16.44 -1.70 -26.03
CA SER A 551 17.61 -0.80 -26.05
C SER A 551 18.18 -0.53 -27.45
N LYS A 552 18.18 -1.54 -28.33
CA LYS A 552 18.63 -1.45 -29.73
C LYS A 552 17.88 -0.41 -30.58
N LEU A 553 16.63 -0.10 -30.20
CA LEU A 553 15.76 0.92 -30.79
C LEU A 553 15.69 2.21 -29.97
N ALA A 554 16.43 2.27 -28.86
CA ALA A 554 16.54 3.40 -27.95
C ALA A 554 18.00 3.92 -27.91
N TYR A 555 18.58 4.05 -26.71
CA TYR A 555 19.92 4.62 -26.50
C TYR A 555 21.06 3.59 -26.49
N ARG A 556 20.76 2.30 -26.74
CA ARG A 556 21.76 1.21 -26.80
C ARG A 556 22.64 1.20 -25.54
N ASP A 557 23.96 1.12 -25.70
CA ASP A 557 24.99 1.11 -24.67
C ASP A 557 25.34 2.51 -24.13
N HIS A 558 24.65 3.56 -24.57
CA HIS A 558 24.86 4.92 -24.10
C HIS A 558 23.93 5.29 -22.95
N THR A 559 24.46 6.09 -22.02
CA THR A 559 23.63 6.80 -21.04
C THR A 559 22.99 8.02 -21.71
N ALA A 560 21.69 8.25 -21.51
CA ALA A 560 20.99 9.40 -22.06
C ALA A 560 20.43 10.31 -20.97
N ASN A 561 20.49 11.63 -21.19
CA ASN A 561 20.00 12.69 -20.31
C ASN A 561 20.47 12.62 -18.84
N GLY A 562 21.57 11.89 -18.56
CA GLY A 562 22.06 11.64 -17.20
C GLY A 562 21.16 10.75 -16.33
N THR A 563 20.02 10.29 -16.85
CA THR A 563 18.96 9.60 -16.10
C THR A 563 18.54 8.27 -16.72
N VAL A 564 18.95 7.96 -17.95
CA VAL A 564 18.66 6.69 -18.63
C VAL A 564 19.94 5.87 -18.75
N PRO A 565 20.03 4.72 -18.07
CA PRO A 565 21.24 3.89 -18.05
C PRO A 565 21.44 3.10 -19.37
N PRO A 566 22.66 2.63 -19.63
CA PRO A 566 22.97 1.78 -20.78
C PRO A 566 22.07 0.53 -20.83
N ASN A 567 21.80 0.08 -22.05
CA ASN A 567 21.03 -1.12 -22.37
C ASN A 567 19.59 -1.15 -21.83
N SER A 568 19.03 0.01 -21.46
CA SER A 568 17.67 0.12 -20.94
C SER A 568 16.60 -0.22 -21.99
N THR A 569 15.62 -1.03 -21.61
CA THR A 569 14.31 -1.05 -22.26
C THR A 569 13.51 0.14 -21.75
N LEU A 570 12.95 0.92 -22.67
CA LEU A 570 12.18 2.12 -22.33
C LEU A 570 10.70 1.84 -22.51
N ILE A 571 9.91 2.26 -21.53
CA ILE A 571 8.45 2.26 -21.62
C ILE A 571 8.02 3.69 -21.85
N PHE A 572 7.34 3.95 -22.95
CA PHE A 572 6.78 5.26 -23.24
C PHE A 572 5.28 5.19 -23.38
N GLU A 573 4.56 5.91 -22.55
CA GLU A 573 3.18 6.25 -22.86
C GLU A 573 3.19 7.51 -23.72
N ILE A 574 2.61 7.46 -24.92
CA ILE A 574 2.59 8.57 -25.88
C ILE A 574 1.16 8.83 -26.32
N GLU A 575 0.73 10.08 -26.21
CA GLU A 575 -0.45 10.64 -26.85
C GLU A 575 -0.02 11.55 -28.02
N LEU A 576 -0.43 11.19 -29.24
CA LEU A 576 -0.14 11.97 -30.44
C LEU A 576 -1.22 13.01 -30.67
N LEU A 577 -0.92 14.28 -30.39
CA LEU A 577 -1.88 15.38 -30.43
C LEU A 577 -2.12 15.90 -31.85
N GLY A 578 -1.07 15.95 -32.68
CA GLY A 578 -1.19 16.47 -34.03
C GLY A 578 0.13 16.54 -34.79
N ILE A 579 0.03 16.85 -36.09
CA ILE A 579 1.17 17.13 -36.97
C ILE A 579 1.28 18.64 -37.13
N ILE A 580 2.46 19.18 -36.84
CA ILE A 580 2.79 20.60 -36.97
C ILE A 580 3.33 20.83 -38.38
N LYS A 581 2.86 21.91 -39.02
CA LYS A 581 3.29 22.35 -40.34
C LYS A 581 4.63 23.06 -40.31
#